data_AF-A0A933CEM6-F1
#
_entry.id   AF-A0A933CEM6-F1
#
_cell.length_a   1.000
_cell.length_b   1.000
_cell.length_c   1.000
_cell.angle_alpha   90.00
_cell.angle_beta   90.00
_cell.angle_gamma   90.00
#
_symmetry.space_group_name_H-M   'P 1'
#
loop_
_entity.id
_entity.type
_entity.pdbx_description
1 polymer ?
#
loop_
_entity_poly.entity_id
_entity_poly.type
_entity_poly.pdbx_seq_one_letter_code
_entity_poly.pdbx_strand_id
1 'polypeptide(L)'
;MTQPTAFIQNLLAQADIHVDGSRPWDIQVHNPRVFDRILAHGSLGFGESYMDGWWDCEAIDQMLTRIFASEIDRQVRNWRTALSVLMARARNAQRKSKAFEIGERHYDVGNDLYRAMLDPRMVYTCG
;
A
#
# COMPACT_ATOMS: atom_id res chain seq x y z
N MET A 1 22.44 -3.97 10.93
CA MET A 1 21.21 -3.52 10.24
C MET A 1 21.38 -3.78 8.75
N THR A 2 20.42 -4.41 8.09
CA THR A 2 20.47 -4.66 6.65
C THR A 2 20.23 -3.35 5.89
N GLN A 3 20.91 -3.15 4.74
CA GLN A 3 20.74 -1.99 3.85
C GLN A 3 19.25 -1.64 3.57
N PRO A 4 18.37 -2.63 3.31
CA PRO A 4 16.94 -2.43 3.15
C PRO A 4 16.24 -1.67 4.27
N THR A 5 16.49 -2.06 5.52
CA THR A 5 15.82 -1.50 6.70
C THR A 5 16.17 -0.03 6.88
N ALA A 6 17.46 0.32 6.77
CA ALA A 6 17.91 1.69 6.94
C ALA A 6 17.34 2.63 5.87
N PHE A 7 17.25 2.18 4.62
CA PHE A 7 16.66 2.97 3.54
C PHE A 7 15.17 3.27 3.80
N ILE A 8 14.38 2.25 4.15
CA ILE A 8 12.95 2.43 4.41
C ILE A 8 12.71 3.26 5.67
N GLN A 9 13.49 3.08 6.72
CA GLN A 9 13.42 3.91 7.93
C GLN A 9 13.70 5.38 7.62
N ASN A 10 14.76 5.67 6.85
CA ASN A 10 15.08 7.04 6.44
C ASN A 10 14.00 7.63 5.53
N LEU A 11 13.36 6.80 4.71
CA LEU A 11 12.25 7.23 3.87
C LEU A 11 11.06 7.62 4.76
N LEU A 12 10.61 6.74 5.65
CA LEU A 12 9.51 7.02 6.59
C LEU A 12 9.78 8.23 7.49
N ALA A 13 11.03 8.42 7.92
CA ALA A 13 11.42 9.58 8.71
C ALA A 13 11.20 10.92 7.98
N GLN A 14 11.25 10.96 6.63
CA GLN A 14 10.91 12.16 5.86
C GLN A 14 9.43 12.54 5.97
N ALA A 15 8.57 11.58 6.30
CA ALA A 15 7.14 11.78 6.60
C ALA A 15 6.89 11.96 8.10
N ASP A 16 7.92 12.12 8.92
CA ASP A 16 7.78 12.13 10.38
C ASP A 16 7.09 10.86 10.92
N ILE A 17 7.49 9.69 10.38
CA ILE A 17 7.04 8.37 10.83
C ILE A 17 8.26 7.59 11.31
N HIS A 18 8.21 7.09 12.54
CA HIS A 18 9.26 6.26 13.12
C HIS A 18 8.83 4.79 13.14
N VAL A 19 9.79 3.90 12.89
CA VAL A 19 9.61 2.46 13.07
C VAL A 19 9.70 2.13 14.55
N ASP A 20 8.71 1.39 15.06
CA ASP A 20 8.51 1.03 16.45
C ASP A 20 8.50 2.27 17.37
N GLY A 21 7.94 3.37 16.85
CA GLY A 21 7.75 4.62 17.59
C GLY A 21 6.55 4.56 18.53
N SER A 22 6.42 5.57 19.41
CA SER A 22 5.35 5.60 20.42
C SER A 22 4.14 6.44 20.02
N ARG A 23 4.17 7.12 18.88
CA ARG A 23 3.06 7.98 18.44
C ARG A 23 2.02 7.14 17.73
N PRO A 24 0.73 7.52 17.77
CA PRO A 24 -0.33 6.71 17.16
C PRO A 24 -0.14 6.43 15.66
N TRP A 25 0.52 7.33 14.93
CA TRP A 25 0.80 7.19 13.50
C TRP A 25 2.16 6.55 13.19
N ASP A 26 2.90 6.12 14.22
CA ASP A 26 4.13 5.36 14.03
C ASP A 26 3.82 3.90 13.69
N ILE A 27 4.67 3.30 12.86
CA ILE A 27 4.52 1.93 12.39
C ILE A 27 5.10 0.96 13.42
N GLN A 28 4.36 -0.08 13.80
CA GLN A 28 4.86 -1.17 14.63
C GLN A 28 5.20 -2.37 13.74
N VAL A 29 6.45 -2.83 13.74
CA VAL A 29 6.92 -3.90 12.86
C VAL A 29 7.02 -5.22 13.61
N HIS A 30 6.18 -6.17 13.23
CA HIS A 30 6.15 -7.53 13.78
C HIS A 30 7.03 -8.50 12.99
N ASN A 31 7.30 -8.20 11.72
CA ASN A 31 8.12 -9.02 10.85
C ASN A 31 9.14 -8.18 10.05
N PRO A 32 10.47 -8.35 10.27
CA PRO A 32 11.50 -7.54 9.61
C PRO A 32 11.58 -7.76 8.09
N ARG A 33 10.99 -8.84 7.55
CA ARG A 33 10.89 -9.07 6.10
C ARG A 33 10.00 -8.04 5.39
N VAL A 34 9.26 -7.23 6.15
CA VAL A 34 8.46 -6.12 5.62
C VAL A 34 9.32 -5.18 4.76
N PHE A 35 10.55 -4.88 5.17
CA PHE A 35 11.40 -3.93 4.44
C PHE A 35 11.81 -4.47 3.07
N ASP A 36 12.15 -5.75 2.99
CA ASP A 36 12.48 -6.41 1.73
C ASP A 36 11.26 -6.47 0.80
N ARG A 37 10.08 -6.75 1.37
CA ARG A 37 8.82 -6.79 0.61
C ARG A 37 8.39 -5.41 0.12
N ILE A 38 8.56 -4.37 0.92
CA ILE A 38 8.32 -2.98 0.51
C ILE A 38 9.31 -2.60 -0.61
N LEU A 39 10.59 -2.95 -0.50
CA LEU A 39 11.55 -2.66 -1.56
C LEU A 39 11.26 -3.40 -2.86
N ALA A 40 10.79 -4.65 -2.79
CA ALA A 40 10.44 -5.45 -3.96
C ALA A 40 9.09 -5.04 -4.58
N HIS A 41 8.07 -4.74 -3.77
CA HIS A 41 6.68 -4.60 -4.22
C HIS A 41 6.03 -3.25 -3.92
N GLY A 42 6.63 -2.39 -3.09
CA GLY A 42 6.34 -0.95 -2.98
C GLY A 42 5.06 -0.73 -2.21
N SER A 43 4.16 0.12 -2.73
CA SER A 43 2.85 0.34 -2.13
C SER A 43 2.04 -0.95 -2.01
N LEU A 44 2.14 -1.87 -2.99
CA LEU A 44 1.49 -3.17 -2.90
C LEU A 44 2.12 -4.02 -1.79
N GLY A 45 3.46 -4.07 -1.73
CA GLY A 45 4.16 -4.79 -0.66
C GLY A 45 3.86 -4.23 0.72
N PHE A 46 3.72 -2.90 0.83
CA PHE A 46 3.33 -2.19 2.03
C PHE A 46 1.91 -2.58 2.46
N GLY A 47 0.93 -2.51 1.56
CA GLY A 47 -0.47 -2.87 1.85
C GLY A 47 -0.68 -4.36 2.13
N GLU A 48 -0.09 -5.24 1.33
CA GLU A 48 -0.22 -6.69 1.56
C GLU A 48 0.45 -7.12 2.88
N SER A 49 1.59 -6.53 3.23
CA SER A 49 2.23 -6.84 4.52
C SER A 49 1.44 -6.31 5.72
N TYR A 50 0.66 -5.23 5.56
CA TYR A 50 -0.33 -4.81 6.56
C TYR A 50 -1.44 -5.86 6.70
N MET A 51 -2.00 -6.32 5.58
CA MET A 51 -3.03 -7.37 5.58
C MET A 51 -2.53 -8.68 6.18
N ASP A 52 -1.25 -9.02 5.97
CA ASP A 52 -0.61 -10.21 6.54
C ASP A 52 -0.17 -10.04 8.01
N GLY A 53 -0.43 -8.87 8.62
CA GLY A 53 -0.10 -8.59 10.02
C GLY A 53 1.41 -8.46 10.29
N TRP A 54 2.22 -8.18 9.27
CA TRP A 54 3.67 -7.98 9.44
C TRP A 54 4.01 -6.65 10.08
N TRP A 55 3.08 -5.70 10.01
CA TRP A 55 3.14 -4.43 10.70
C TRP A 55 1.73 -3.89 10.90
N ASP A 56 1.54 -3.02 11.89
CA ASP A 56 0.32 -2.26 12.10
C ASP A 56 0.61 -0.81 12.52
N CYS A 57 -0.47 -0.04 12.70
CA CYS A 57 -0.44 1.35 13.10
C CYS A 57 -1.78 1.68 13.76
N GLU A 58 -1.75 2.37 14.90
CA GLU A 58 -2.96 2.75 15.66
C GLU A 58 -3.83 3.76 14.89
N ALA A 59 -3.19 4.76 14.28
CA ALA A 59 -3.81 5.82 13.49
C ALA A 59 -3.31 5.78 12.03
N ILE A 60 -3.71 4.73 11.31
CA ILE A 60 -3.28 4.48 9.93
C ILE A 60 -3.68 5.62 8.96
N ASP A 61 -4.79 6.29 9.21
CA ASP A 61 -5.27 7.47 8.47
C ASP A 61 -4.30 8.65 8.60
N GLN A 62 -3.79 8.90 9.81
CA GLN A 62 -2.80 9.95 10.06
C GLN A 62 -1.45 9.59 9.42
N MET A 63 -1.03 8.33 9.53
CA MET A 63 0.20 7.85 8.88
C MET A 63 0.13 8.04 7.36
N LEU A 64 -0.97 7.63 6.72
CA LEU A 64 -1.15 7.80 5.27
C LEU A 64 -1.20 9.29 4.87
N THR A 65 -1.86 10.13 5.67
CA THR A 65 -1.88 11.58 5.45
C THR A 65 -0.47 12.16 5.41
N ARG A 66 0.42 11.73 6.31
CA ARG A 66 1.83 12.15 6.33
C ARG A 66 2.62 11.63 5.14
N ILE A 67 2.43 10.36 4.77
CA ILE A 67 3.07 9.78 3.59
C ILE A 67 2.72 10.59 2.34
N PHE A 68 1.44 10.93 2.14
CA PHE A 68 1.02 11.72 0.98
C PHE A 68 1.48 13.18 1.05
N ALA A 69 1.47 13.81 2.23
CA ALA A 69 1.94 15.18 2.40
C ALA A 69 3.45 15.33 2.15
N SER A 70 4.23 14.28 2.42
CA SER A 70 5.68 14.27 2.23
C SER A 70 6.13 13.97 0.78
N GLU A 71 5.19 13.64 -0.12
CA GLU A 71 5.46 13.20 -1.50
C GLU A 71 6.49 12.05 -1.64
N ILE A 72 6.70 11.27 -0.58
CA ILE A 72 7.59 10.09 -0.60
C ILE A 72 7.15 9.10 -1.67
N ASP A 73 5.84 8.96 -1.89
CA ASP A 73 5.27 8.10 -2.92
C ASP A 73 5.85 8.44 -4.30
N ARG A 74 6.11 9.73 -4.55
CA ARG A 74 6.64 10.26 -5.80
C ARG A 74 8.10 9.85 -6.02
N GLN A 75 8.91 9.83 -4.96
CA GLN A 75 10.30 9.36 -5.00
C GLN A 75 10.37 7.85 -5.35
N VAL A 76 9.48 7.05 -4.75
CA VAL A 76 9.38 5.61 -5.01
C VAL A 76 8.80 5.32 -6.40
N ARG A 77 7.87 6.15 -6.88
CA ARG A 77 7.24 5.99 -8.19
C ARG A 77 8.22 6.19 -9.34
N ASN A 78 9.15 7.15 -9.26
CA ASN A 78 10.05 7.48 -10.37
C ASN A 78 10.94 6.30 -10.84
N TRP A 79 11.61 5.60 -9.92
CA TRP A 79 12.49 4.48 -10.30
C TRP A 79 11.70 3.23 -10.71
N ARG A 80 10.51 3.05 -10.12
CA ARG A 80 9.63 1.91 -10.43
C ARG A 80 8.85 2.08 -11.71
N THR A 81 8.38 3.28 -12.03
CA THR A 81 7.80 3.56 -13.34
C THR A 81 8.83 3.25 -14.43
N ALA A 82 10.10 3.59 -14.22
CA ALA A 82 11.17 3.19 -15.14
C ALA A 82 11.31 1.66 -15.25
N LEU A 83 11.32 0.94 -14.12
CA LEU A 83 11.41 -0.53 -14.10
C LEU A 83 10.17 -1.23 -14.68
N SER A 84 8.97 -0.74 -14.38
CA SER A 84 7.70 -1.25 -14.88
C SER A 84 7.54 -0.98 -16.37
N VAL A 85 7.98 0.19 -16.87
CA VAL A 85 8.05 0.46 -18.31
C VAL A 85 9.06 -0.48 -18.98
N LEU A 86 10.20 -0.73 -18.36
CA LEU A 86 11.20 -1.69 -18.86
C LEU A 86 10.64 -3.11 -18.90
N MET A 87 10.01 -3.58 -17.82
CA MET A 87 9.38 -4.91 -17.75
C MET A 87 8.18 -5.04 -18.67
N ALA A 88 7.34 -4.00 -18.79
CA ALA A 88 6.19 -4.01 -19.70
C ALA A 88 6.64 -4.03 -21.16
N ARG A 89 7.74 -3.34 -21.50
CA ARG A 89 8.39 -3.47 -22.82
C ARG A 89 8.96 -4.87 -23.05
N ALA A 90 9.52 -5.50 -22.01
CA ALA A 90 10.07 -6.86 -22.09
C ALA A 90 9.01 -7.97 -22.08
N ARG A 91 7.84 -7.75 -21.46
CA ARG A 91 6.77 -8.74 -21.25
C ARG A 91 5.46 -8.34 -21.94
N ASN A 92 5.51 -7.62 -23.07
CA ASN A 92 4.32 -7.21 -23.80
C ASN A 92 3.58 -8.43 -24.40
N ALA A 93 2.75 -9.07 -23.59
CA ALA A 93 1.82 -10.12 -23.99
C ALA A 93 0.38 -9.62 -23.78
N GLN A 94 -0.03 -8.60 -24.55
CA GLN A 94 -1.44 -8.21 -24.60
C GLN A 94 -2.26 -9.31 -25.30
N ARG A 95 -2.84 -10.23 -24.52
CA ARG A 95 -3.97 -11.06 -24.96
C ARG A 95 -5.24 -10.63 -24.23
N LYS A 96 -6.21 -10.12 -25.00
CA LYS A 96 -7.53 -9.64 -24.54
C LYS A 96 -8.42 -10.73 -23.88
N SER A 97 -8.01 -12.00 -23.89
CA SER A 97 -8.86 -13.15 -23.56
C SER A 97 -9.03 -13.46 -22.07
N LYS A 98 -8.45 -12.66 -21.15
CA LYS A 98 -8.54 -12.90 -19.69
C LYS A 98 -9.27 -11.81 -18.89
N ALA A 99 -9.82 -10.80 -19.54
CA ALA A 99 -10.47 -9.68 -18.84
C ALA A 99 -11.77 -10.09 -18.12
N PHE A 100 -12.45 -11.14 -18.58
CA PHE A 100 -13.74 -11.59 -18.04
C PHE A 100 -13.60 -12.35 -16.71
N GLU A 101 -12.60 -13.23 -16.59
CA GLU A 101 -12.36 -14.09 -15.42
C GLU A 101 -11.89 -13.31 -14.17
N ILE A 102 -11.42 -12.07 -14.36
CA ILE A 102 -10.90 -11.20 -13.28
C ILE A 102 -12.04 -10.43 -12.59
N GLY A 103 -13.16 -10.17 -13.27
CA GLY A 103 -14.27 -9.37 -12.73
C GLY A 103 -15.07 -10.09 -11.65
N GLU A 104 -15.25 -11.40 -11.77
CA GLU A 104 -16.12 -12.21 -10.90
C GLU A 104 -15.51 -12.45 -9.51
N ARG A 105 -14.17 -12.38 -9.38
CA ARG A 105 -13.46 -12.57 -8.11
C ARG A 105 -13.33 -11.29 -7.26
N HIS A 106 -13.76 -10.14 -7.78
CA HIS A 106 -13.39 -8.82 -7.23
C HIS A 106 -14.52 -8.03 -6.56
N TYR A 107 -15.78 -8.50 -6.56
CA TYR A 107 -16.90 -7.72 -6.00
C TYR A 107 -17.98 -8.55 -5.30
N ASP A 108 -17.64 -9.71 -4.75
CA ASP A 108 -18.62 -10.54 -4.02
C ASP A 108 -18.76 -10.16 -2.53
N VAL A 109 -18.49 -8.89 -2.23
CA VAL A 109 -18.84 -8.32 -0.92
C VAL A 109 -20.31 -7.91 -1.03
N GLY A 110 -21.21 -8.82 -0.63
CA GLY A 110 -22.65 -8.64 -0.77
C GLY A 110 -23.19 -7.33 -0.18
N ASN A 111 -24.44 -6.99 -0.52
CA ASN A 111 -25.06 -5.71 -0.13
C ASN A 111 -25.17 -5.49 1.40
N ASP A 112 -24.95 -6.52 2.20
CA ASP A 112 -25.00 -6.46 3.66
C ASP A 112 -23.88 -5.59 4.25
N LEU A 113 -22.66 -5.63 3.67
CA LEU A 113 -21.59 -4.72 4.10
C LEU A 113 -21.97 -3.27 3.82
N TYR A 114 -22.45 -3.00 2.60
CA TYR A 114 -22.78 -1.63 2.18
C TYR A 114 -23.91 -1.05 3.02
N ARG A 115 -24.92 -1.85 3.40
CA ARG A 115 -25.98 -1.40 4.31
C ARG A 115 -25.48 -1.10 5.72
N ALA A 116 -24.45 -1.79 6.20
CA ALA A 116 -23.85 -1.51 7.50
C ALA A 116 -22.92 -0.28 7.48
N MET A 117 -22.35 0.05 6.32
CA MET A 117 -21.36 1.13 6.17
C MET A 117 -21.97 2.47 5.70
N LEU A 118 -22.97 2.42 4.81
CA LEU A 118 -23.51 3.60 4.14
C LEU A 118 -24.72 4.20 4.86
N ASP A 119 -25.04 5.45 4.52
CA ASP A 119 -26.29 6.09 4.94
C ASP A 119 -27.51 5.42 4.27
N PRO A 120 -28.75 5.73 4.73
CA PRO A 120 -29.95 5.13 4.16
C PRO A 120 -30.16 5.35 2.65
N ARG A 121 -29.45 6.29 2.03
CA ARG A 121 -29.54 6.57 0.59
C ARG A 121 -28.67 5.61 -0.23
N MET A 122 -27.82 4.80 0.42
CA MET A 122 -26.90 3.83 -0.24
C MET A 122 -25.98 4.50 -1.28
N VAL A 123 -25.60 5.76 -1.01
CA VAL A 123 -24.77 6.55 -1.93
C VAL A 123 -23.30 6.33 -1.59
N TYR A 124 -22.57 5.64 -2.47
CA TYR A 124 -21.12 5.43 -2.35
C TYR A 124 -20.33 6.43 -3.22
N THR A 125 -20.58 7.71 -2.97
CA THR A 125 -19.80 8.83 -3.51
C THR A 125 -19.61 9.88 -2.42
N CYS A 126 -18.74 10.86 -2.67
CA CYS A 126 -18.60 12.02 -1.80
C CYS A 126 -19.96 12.71 -1.61
N GLY A 127 -20.34 12.95 -0.36
CA GLY A 127 -21.60 13.57 0.04
C GLY A 127 -21.47 15.05 0.37
#